data_AF-A0A1I1LL33-F1
#
_entry.id   AF-A0A1I1LL33-F1
#
_cell.length_a   1.000
_cell.length_b   1.000
_cell.length_c   1.000
_cell.angle_alpha   90.00
_cell.angle_beta   90.00
_cell.angle_gamma   90.00
#
_symmetry.space_group_name_H-M   'P 1'
#
loop_
_entity.id
_entity.type
_entity.pdbx_description
1 polymer ?
#
loop_
_entity_poly.entity_id
_entity_poly.type
_entity_poly.pdbx_seq_one_letter_code
_entity_poly.pdbx_strand_id
1 'polypeptide(L)'
;MAGQHGNNEEPGDALGFMARLSGAMVAPVAVYMLLWQFGLGLVNEYAGTTHQAARISILSVAIPALGVLASIVIAGRRSGALVGGAVMMLFFLYLYLSSAATLEWGPPLKTLLGVAIAAAAGRWCPTMGEELFKTFKR
;
A
#
# COMPACT_ATOMS: atom_id res chain seq x y z
N MET A 1 -28.99 33.47 -8.33
CA MET A 1 -29.81 32.63 -7.42
C MET A 1 -28.89 31.57 -6.85
N ALA A 2 -28.63 31.63 -5.54
CA ALA A 2 -27.64 30.80 -4.87
C ALA A 2 -28.05 29.32 -4.94
N GLY A 3 -27.18 28.50 -5.55
CA GLY A 3 -27.31 27.05 -5.57
C GLY A 3 -27.19 26.51 -4.16
N GLN A 4 -28.24 25.85 -3.73
CA GLN A 4 -28.42 25.24 -2.42
C GLN A 4 -27.34 24.16 -2.22
N HIS A 5 -26.33 24.45 -1.39
CA HIS A 5 -25.43 23.44 -0.83
C HIS A 5 -26.26 22.55 0.11
N GLY A 6 -26.82 21.48 -0.46
CA GLY A 6 -27.47 20.40 0.29
C GLY A 6 -26.41 19.64 1.07
N ASN A 7 -26.20 20.05 2.31
CA ASN A 7 -25.31 19.45 3.29
C ASN A 7 -25.94 18.17 3.89
N ASN A 8 -26.39 17.25 3.02
CA ASN A 8 -26.95 15.97 3.38
C ASN A 8 -25.94 14.87 3.02
N GLU A 9 -24.75 14.90 3.63
CA GLU A 9 -23.93 13.70 3.68
C GLU A 9 -24.67 12.70 4.60
N GLU A 10 -25.31 11.68 4.01
CA GLU A 10 -25.90 10.62 4.80
C GLU A 10 -24.82 10.04 5.72
N PRO A 11 -25.07 9.89 7.04
CA PRO A 11 -24.04 9.42 7.98
C PRO A 11 -23.43 8.06 7.58
N GLY A 12 -24.18 7.24 6.82
CA GLY A 12 -23.70 5.98 6.26
C GLY A 12 -22.60 6.14 5.19
N ASP A 13 -22.60 7.23 4.43
CA ASP A 13 -21.61 7.46 3.37
C ASP A 13 -20.28 7.94 3.97
N ALA A 14 -20.35 8.78 5.02
CA ALA A 14 -19.19 9.14 5.82
C ALA A 14 -18.56 7.92 6.52
N LEU A 15 -19.38 7.04 7.10
CA LEU A 15 -18.94 5.77 7.69
C LEU A 15 -18.28 4.85 6.66
N GLY A 16 -18.87 4.71 5.47
CA GLY A 16 -18.31 3.92 4.38
C GLY A 16 -16.96 4.47 3.89
N PHE A 17 -16.83 5.78 3.75
CA PHE A 17 -15.57 6.42 3.40
C PHE A 17 -14.49 6.21 4.47
N MET A 18 -14.82 6.40 5.74
CA MET A 18 -13.91 6.17 6.86
C MET A 18 -13.43 4.71 6.94
N ALA A 19 -14.32 3.74 6.70
CA ALA A 19 -13.97 2.32 6.64
C ALA A 19 -13.02 1.99 5.47
N ARG A 20 -13.18 2.65 4.32
CA ARG A 20 -12.27 2.50 3.18
C ARG A 20 -10.90 3.12 3.45
N LEU A 21 -10.87 4.27 4.12
CA LEU A 21 -9.61 4.89 4.53
C LEU A 21 -8.85 4.05 5.56
N SER A 22 -9.54 3.52 6.57
CA SER A 22 -8.91 2.63 7.55
C SER A 22 -8.41 1.34 6.88
N GLY A 23 -9.20 0.75 5.99
CA GLY A 23 -8.79 -0.38 5.17
C GLY A 23 -7.55 -0.07 4.31
N ALA A 24 -7.50 1.10 3.68
CA ALA A 24 -6.34 1.53 2.90
C ALA A 24 -5.10 1.87 3.75
N MET A 25 -5.25 2.19 5.04
CA MET A 25 -4.12 2.29 5.96
C MET A 25 -3.57 0.93 6.36
N VAL A 26 -4.43 -0.06 6.59
CA VAL A 26 -4.01 -1.39 7.05
C VAL A 26 -3.47 -2.26 5.91
N ALA A 27 -4.08 -2.17 4.71
CA ALA A 27 -3.73 -2.95 3.53
C ALA A 27 -2.22 -2.96 3.18
N PRO A 28 -1.50 -1.83 3.12
CA PRO A 28 -0.09 -1.83 2.75
C PRO A 28 0.78 -2.61 3.75
N VAL A 29 0.47 -2.52 5.04
CA VAL A 29 1.17 -3.25 6.10
C VAL A 29 0.85 -4.74 6.02
N ALA A 30 -0.42 -5.10 5.87
CA ALA A 30 -0.84 -6.50 5.75
C ALA A 30 -0.21 -7.18 4.53
N VAL A 31 -0.20 -6.51 3.38
CA VAL A 31 0.46 -6.99 2.15
C VAL A 31 1.95 -7.16 2.37
N TYR A 32 2.61 -6.20 3.03
CA TYR A 32 4.02 -6.34 3.37
C TYR A 32 4.28 -7.58 4.22
N MET A 33 3.55 -7.75 5.32
CA MET A 33 3.75 -8.87 6.24
C MET A 33 3.56 -10.20 5.52
N LEU A 34 2.50 -10.35 4.73
CA LEU A 34 2.23 -11.58 3.98
C LEU A 34 3.33 -11.86 2.96
N LEU A 35 3.62 -10.90 2.07
CA LEU A 35 4.58 -11.10 1.00
C LEU A 35 6.00 -11.28 1.51
N TRP A 36 6.35 -10.68 2.64
CA TRP A 36 7.65 -10.90 3.26
C TRP A 36 7.81 -12.31 3.79
N GLN A 37 6.77 -12.91 4.39
CA GLN A 37 6.82 -14.31 4.82
C GLN A 37 7.06 -15.27 3.64
N PHE A 38 6.35 -15.05 2.51
CA PHE A 38 6.59 -15.84 1.29
C PHE A 38 7.97 -15.55 0.68
N GLY A 39 8.37 -14.28 0.67
CA GLY A 39 9.66 -13.83 0.18
C GLY A 39 10.83 -14.45 0.93
N LEU A 40 10.74 -14.60 2.25
CA LEU A 40 11.76 -15.27 3.06
C LEU A 40 11.98 -16.72 2.62
N GLY A 41 10.91 -17.47 2.33
CA GLY A 41 11.03 -18.81 1.77
C GLY A 41 11.79 -18.81 0.43
N LEU A 42 11.40 -17.92 -0.48
CA LEU A 42 11.99 -17.77 -1.81
C LEU A 42 13.42 -17.23 -1.81
N VAL A 43 13.84 -16.51 -0.77
CA VAL A 43 15.20 -15.98 -0.61
C VAL A 43 16.10 -17.03 0.05
N ASN A 44 15.58 -17.75 1.05
CA ASN A 44 16.32 -18.80 1.74
C ASN A 44 16.69 -19.97 0.83
N GLU A 45 15.84 -20.29 -0.15
CA GLU A 45 16.14 -21.31 -1.16
C GLU A 45 17.44 -21.02 -1.96
N TYR A 46 17.84 -19.74 -2.02
CA TYR A 46 19.02 -19.29 -2.78
C TYR A 46 20.13 -18.74 -1.88
N ALA A 47 20.09 -19.05 -0.59
CA ALA A 47 21.05 -18.54 0.40
C ALA A 47 22.50 -18.81 -0.02
N GLY A 48 23.34 -17.77 -0.01
CA GLY A 48 24.76 -17.84 -0.38
C GLY A 48 25.06 -17.74 -1.88
N THR A 49 24.03 -17.55 -2.73
CA THR A 49 24.21 -17.37 -4.17
C THR A 49 24.05 -15.91 -4.60
N THR A 50 24.61 -15.55 -5.77
CA THR A 50 24.42 -14.22 -6.38
C THR A 50 22.94 -13.91 -6.65
N HIS A 51 22.10 -14.94 -6.84
CA HIS A 51 20.67 -14.78 -7.07
C HIS A 51 19.90 -14.32 -5.82
N GLN A 52 20.45 -14.52 -4.62
CA GLN A 52 19.84 -14.06 -3.37
C GLN A 52 19.70 -12.54 -3.34
N ALA A 53 20.77 -11.81 -3.66
CA ALA A 53 20.79 -10.35 -3.66
C ALA A 53 19.82 -9.76 -4.69
N ALA A 54 19.74 -10.38 -5.87
CA ALA A 54 18.80 -9.97 -6.92
C ALA A 54 17.34 -10.13 -6.45
N ARG A 55 16.99 -11.26 -5.84
CA ARG A 55 15.62 -11.52 -5.32
C ARG A 55 15.25 -10.56 -4.20
N ILE A 56 16.15 -10.31 -3.25
CA ILE A 56 15.93 -9.33 -2.19
C ILE A 56 15.65 -7.97 -2.82
N SER A 57 16.45 -7.54 -3.80
CA SER A 57 16.28 -6.26 -4.47
C SER A 57 14.92 -6.13 -5.18
N ILE A 58 14.47 -7.19 -5.86
CA ILE A 58 13.16 -7.22 -6.53
C ILE A 58 12.04 -7.12 -5.48
N LEU A 59 12.10 -7.92 -4.41
CA LEU A 59 11.11 -7.91 -3.34
C LEU A 59 11.05 -6.56 -2.61
N SER A 60 12.19 -5.90 -2.40
CA SER A 60 12.26 -4.56 -1.80
C SER A 60 11.54 -3.48 -2.62
N VAL A 61 11.30 -3.70 -3.91
CA VAL A 61 10.54 -2.77 -4.77
C VAL A 61 9.09 -3.25 -4.94
N ALA A 62 8.92 -4.55 -5.21
CA ALA A 62 7.63 -5.14 -5.51
C ALA A 62 6.67 -5.10 -4.31
N ILE A 63 7.15 -5.37 -3.10
CA ILE A 63 6.31 -5.40 -1.91
C ILE A 63 5.74 -4.00 -1.60
N PRO A 64 6.55 -2.92 -1.54
CA PRO A 64 6.03 -1.57 -1.41
C PRO A 64 5.04 -1.21 -2.52
N ALA A 65 5.33 -1.58 -3.76
CA ALA A 65 4.43 -1.29 -4.87
C ALA A 65 3.06 -1.97 -4.68
N LEU A 66 3.04 -3.26 -4.38
CA LEU A 66 1.80 -4.01 -4.17
C LEU A 66 0.99 -3.50 -2.97
N GLY A 67 1.65 -3.11 -1.87
CA GLY A 67 0.95 -2.54 -0.72
C GLY A 67 0.25 -1.21 -1.03
N VAL A 68 0.91 -0.32 -1.80
CA VAL A 68 0.27 0.93 -2.26
C VAL A 68 -0.85 0.64 -3.25
N LEU A 69 -0.67 -0.31 -4.17
CA LEU A 69 -1.75 -0.72 -5.09
C LEU A 69 -2.97 -1.28 -4.35
N ALA A 70 -2.78 -2.06 -3.29
CA ALA A 70 -3.88 -2.54 -2.46
C ALA A 70 -4.67 -1.38 -1.82
N SER A 71 -3.96 -0.35 -1.36
CA SER A 71 -4.56 0.88 -0.83
C SER A 71 -5.38 1.62 -1.91
N ILE A 72 -4.86 1.68 -3.14
CA ILE A 72 -5.52 2.27 -4.31
C ILE A 72 -6.80 1.49 -4.67
N VAL A 73 -6.75 0.16 -4.62
CA VAL A 73 -7.93 -0.68 -4.89
C VAL A 73 -9.04 -0.38 -3.87
N ILE A 74 -8.70 -0.20 -2.60
CA ILE A 74 -9.70 -0.01 -1.52
C ILE A 74 -10.25 1.44 -1.50
N ALA A 75 -9.37 2.44 -1.43
CA ALA A 75 -9.73 3.84 -1.22
C ALA A 75 -9.76 4.69 -2.50
N GLY A 76 -9.47 4.09 -3.65
CA GLY A 76 -9.41 4.79 -4.93
C GLY A 76 -8.04 5.36 -5.24
N ARG A 77 -7.84 5.77 -6.50
CA ARG A 77 -6.52 6.16 -7.03
C ARG A 77 -5.84 7.30 -6.27
N ARG A 78 -6.56 8.38 -5.98
CA ARG A 78 -5.95 9.57 -5.35
C ARG A 78 -5.73 9.34 -3.85
N SER A 79 -6.78 8.98 -3.12
CA SER A 79 -6.71 8.78 -1.67
C SER A 79 -5.84 7.57 -1.30
N GLY A 80 -5.99 6.46 -2.02
CA GLY A 80 -5.20 5.26 -1.78
C GLY A 80 -3.72 5.41 -2.13
N ALA A 81 -3.36 6.18 -3.17
CA ALA A 81 -1.95 6.44 -3.46
C ALA A 81 -1.30 7.31 -2.38
N LEU A 82 -2.01 8.35 -1.90
CA LEU A 82 -1.52 9.24 -0.85
C LEU A 82 -1.39 8.51 0.48
N VAL A 83 -2.48 7.87 0.94
CA VAL A 83 -2.52 7.17 2.22
C VAL A 83 -1.61 5.94 2.19
N GLY A 84 -1.76 5.10 1.16
CA GLY A 84 -0.96 3.89 1.01
C GLY A 84 0.53 4.19 0.88
N GLY A 85 0.89 5.19 0.09
CA GLY A 85 2.27 5.64 -0.06
C GLY A 85 2.86 6.16 1.25
N ALA A 86 2.14 7.03 1.96
CA ALA A 86 2.57 7.56 3.25
C ALA A 86 2.74 6.46 4.30
N VAL A 87 1.76 5.57 4.44
CA VAL A 87 1.82 4.46 5.39
C VAL A 87 2.96 3.51 5.04
N MET A 88 3.13 3.14 3.77
CA MET A 88 4.23 2.25 3.36
C MET A 88 5.60 2.89 3.64
N MET A 89 5.76 4.19 3.36
CA MET A 89 7.01 4.91 3.68
C MET A 89 7.28 4.95 5.19
N LEU A 90 6.28 5.30 6.01
CA LEU A 90 6.43 5.36 7.47
C LEU A 90 6.71 3.99 8.07
N PHE A 91 5.99 2.97 7.62
CA PHE A 91 6.16 1.61 8.08
C PHE A 91 7.55 1.07 7.72
N PHE A 92 8.01 1.30 6.48
CA PHE A 92 9.34 0.89 6.06
C PHE A 92 10.44 1.68 6.79
N LEU A 93 10.24 2.98 7.02
CA LEU A 93 11.16 3.81 7.80
C LEU A 93 11.28 3.28 9.23
N TYR A 94 10.16 2.90 9.84
CA TYR A 94 10.15 2.26 11.17
C TYR A 94 10.95 0.96 11.17
N LEU A 95 10.72 0.07 10.21
CA LEU A 95 11.48 -1.18 10.11
C LEU A 95 12.97 -0.94 9.88
N TYR A 96 13.30 -0.01 9.00
CA TYR A 96 14.67 0.35 8.67
C TYR A 96 15.43 0.88 9.89
N LEU A 97 14.85 1.84 10.62
CA LEU A 97 15.43 2.37 11.86
C LEU A 97 15.50 1.32 12.97
N SER A 98 14.52 0.41 13.05
CA SER A 98 14.46 -0.64 14.08
C SER A 98 15.40 -1.81 13.81
N SER A 99 15.82 -2.01 12.56
CA SER A 99 16.64 -3.17 12.14
C SER A 99 18.12 -3.08 12.51
N ALA A 100 18.59 -1.96 13.06
CA ALA A 100 20.01 -1.68 13.33
C ALA A 100 20.94 -1.90 12.12
N ALA A 101 20.39 -1.91 10.90
CA ALA A 101 21.16 -2.00 9.68
C ALA A 101 22.09 -0.78 9.58
N THR A 102 23.28 -0.99 9.01
CA THR A 102 24.13 0.11 8.53
C THR A 102 23.25 1.10 7.78
N LEU A 103 23.32 2.39 8.13
CA LEU A 103 22.48 3.44 7.55
C LEU A 103 22.79 3.64 6.05
N GLU A 104 22.38 2.66 5.23
CA GLU A 104 22.57 2.60 3.79
C GLU A 104 21.34 3.11 3.07
N TRP A 105 21.55 3.97 2.07
CA TRP A 105 20.46 4.56 1.28
C TRP A 105 19.74 3.58 0.36
N GLY A 106 20.26 2.36 0.19
CA GLY A 106 19.71 1.35 -0.73
C GLY A 106 18.25 0.98 -0.43
N PRO A 107 17.92 0.46 0.76
CA PRO A 107 16.55 0.08 1.10
C PRO A 107 15.53 1.23 1.00
N PRO A 108 15.79 2.44 1.53
CA PRO A 108 14.88 3.58 1.35
C PRO A 108 14.60 3.92 -0.12
N LEU A 109 15.61 3.93 -0.98
CA LEU A 109 15.45 4.26 -2.41
C LEU A 109 14.58 3.22 -3.14
N LYS A 110 14.74 1.93 -2.80
CA LYS A 110 13.92 0.85 -3.38
C LYS A 110 12.45 0.97 -2.98
N THR A 111 12.18 1.37 -1.74
CA THR A 111 10.82 1.63 -1.27
C THR A 111 10.18 2.79 -2.02
N LEU A 112 10.91 3.92 -2.16
CA LEU A 112 10.43 5.07 -2.94
C LEU A 112 10.15 4.68 -4.39
N LEU A 113 11.03 3.89 -5.02
CA LEU A 113 10.81 3.37 -6.36
C LEU A 113 9.54 2.52 -6.44
N GLY A 114 9.32 1.62 -5.49
CA GLY A 114 8.10 0.80 -5.44
C GLY A 114 6.83 1.64 -5.31
N VAL A 115 6.83 2.65 -4.42
CA VAL A 115 5.71 3.59 -4.26
C VAL A 115 5.45 4.37 -5.55
N ALA A 116 6.50 4.86 -6.21
CA ALA A 116 6.38 5.59 -7.48
C ALA A 116 5.80 4.70 -8.60
N ILE A 117 6.26 3.45 -8.70
CA ILE A 117 5.72 2.46 -9.66
C ILE A 117 4.23 2.24 -9.39
N ALA A 118 3.82 2.07 -8.14
CA ALA A 118 2.43 1.89 -7.78
C ALA A 118 1.56 3.12 -8.09
N ALA A 119 2.05 4.33 -7.85
CA ALA A 119 1.33 5.56 -8.18
C ALA A 119 1.11 5.68 -9.71
N ALA A 120 2.10 5.29 -10.51
CA ALA A 120 1.99 5.27 -11.96
C ALA A 120 1.07 4.14 -12.45
N ALA A 121 1.22 2.93 -11.91
CA ALA A 121 0.43 1.75 -12.28
C ALA A 121 -1.02 1.83 -11.82
N GLY A 122 -1.30 2.56 -10.73
CA GLY A 122 -2.63 2.75 -10.17
C GLY A 122 -3.64 3.38 -11.11
N ARG A 123 -3.21 3.94 -12.26
CA ARG A 123 -4.11 4.38 -13.33
C ARG A 123 -4.88 3.25 -14.01
N TRP A 124 -4.38 2.02 -13.92
CA TRP A 124 -4.99 0.83 -14.50
C TRP A 124 -5.57 -0.13 -13.46
N CYS A 125 -5.45 0.20 -12.16
CA CYS A 125 -6.04 -0.63 -11.12
C CYS A 125 -7.55 -0.41 -11.03
N PRO A 126 -8.36 -1.49 -10.98
CA PRO A 126 -9.76 -1.37 -10.65
C PRO A 126 -9.89 -0.90 -9.20
N THR A 127 -10.66 0.15 -8.99
CA THR A 127 -11.00 0.61 -7.64
C THR A 127 -12.29 -0.07 -7.22
N MET A 128 -12.34 -0.65 -6.02
CA MET A 128 -13.59 -1.17 -5.46
C MET A 128 -14.62 -0.04 -5.47
N GLY A 129 -15.63 -0.14 -6.31
CA GLY A 129 -16.75 0.80 -6.33
C GLY A 129 -17.49 0.75 -5.00
N GLU A 130 -18.18 1.84 -4.65
CA GLU A 130 -19.10 1.91 -3.49
C GLU A 130 -20.14 0.76 -3.46
N GLU A 131 -20.39 0.15 -4.63
CA GLU A 131 -21.18 -1.06 -4.88
C GLU A 131 -20.91 -2.22 -3.90
N LEU A 132 -19.64 -2.46 -3.55
CA LEU A 132 -19.26 -3.60 -2.68
C LEU A 132 -19.74 -3.42 -1.24
N PHE A 133 -19.85 -2.17 -0.77
CA PHE A 133 -20.34 -1.86 0.58
C PHE A 133 -21.84 -1.55 0.61
N LYS A 134 -22.45 -1.14 -0.51
CA LYS A 134 -23.92 -1.12 -0.63
C LYS A 134 -24.54 -2.49 -0.39
N THR A 135 -23.83 -3.56 -0.76
CA THR A 135 -24.24 -4.95 -0.48
C THR A 135 -24.22 -5.28 1.02
N PHE A 136 -23.33 -4.65 1.80
CA PHE A 136 -23.26 -4.80 3.26
C PHE A 136 -24.20 -3.85 4.03
N LYS A 137 -24.82 -2.87 3.34
CA LYS A 137 -25.80 -1.92 3.92
C LYS A 137 -27.24 -2.51 3.92
N ARG A 138 -27.40 -3.77 3.48
CA ARG A 138 -28.68 -4.49 3.36
C ARG A 138 -28.78 -5.59 4.42
#